data_AF-A0A660R093-F1
#
_entry.id   AF-A0A660R093-F1
#
_cell.length_a   1.000
_cell.length_b   1.000
_cell.length_c   1.000
_cell.angle_alpha   90.00
_cell.angle_beta   90.00
_cell.angle_gamma   90.00
#
_symmetry.space_group_name_H-M   'P 1'
#
loop_
_entity.id
_entity.type
_entity.pdbx_description
1 polymer ?
#
loop_
_entity_poly.entity_id
_entity_poly.type
_entity_poly.pdbx_seq_one_letter_code
_entity_poly.pdbx_strand_id
1 'polypeptide(L)'
;MHRPPPTLIIASALLLLTGCASLRTDKAQYAGMDRLLAQADYPAAIVKIEAAKESAYTYKDRVVYYLDIGMLHHWNGDYEKSNEMLEKAERGIEDNFTKSVTRSASSMIMNDNVLAYAGEDYEDIYLNVFKALNYLALGRNDEAFVEVRRINNKLVQLESKYDKVAQKMSRAEEARETFKPGKSHFQESALGRYLGMMLYRADHKWDDVRIDLEKIDRGWKLQPDICTFPRPDLSRSTKRVAAPRARLNVIAFSGLAPDKKATTFYIHTEENVIILAGSSENYLGKQNLSGLNVIPWQEVNEGYHFKIQLPYMEKRPSKVERIDVEVNEVAVETLQRLESLENAAIETFSIQKPLIYLKTITRAVIKGLAAEQAKQDMTKNMDGGMAFFTRLAA
;
A
#
# COMPACT_ATOMS: atom_id res chain seq x y z
N MET A 1 42.60 -20.63 23.78
CA MET A 1 41.39 -19.95 23.26
C MET A 1 41.83 -19.00 22.16
N HIS A 2 41.71 -19.42 20.90
CA HIS A 2 42.14 -18.62 19.74
C HIS A 2 41.16 -17.46 19.50
N ARG A 3 41.67 -16.24 19.53
CA ARG A 3 40.95 -15.04 19.09
C ARG A 3 40.73 -15.15 17.57
N PRO A 4 39.52 -14.88 17.06
CA PRO A 4 39.30 -14.86 15.62
C PRO A 4 40.13 -13.74 14.97
N PRO A 5 40.62 -13.92 13.73
CA PRO A 5 41.43 -12.92 13.06
C PRO A 5 40.61 -11.63 12.77
N PRO A 6 41.25 -10.45 12.73
CA PRO A 6 40.59 -9.16 12.55
C PRO A 6 39.80 -9.03 11.23
N THR A 7 40.10 -9.87 10.24
CA THR A 7 39.34 -9.98 8.98
C THR A 7 37.90 -10.49 9.19
N LEU A 8 37.64 -11.31 10.22
CA LEU A 8 36.29 -11.80 10.54
C LEU A 8 35.41 -10.70 11.17
N ILE A 9 35.99 -9.76 11.90
CA ILE A 9 35.28 -8.67 12.59
C ILE A 9 34.92 -7.56 11.58
N ILE A 10 35.82 -7.25 10.65
CA ILE A 10 35.56 -6.29 9.56
C ILE A 10 34.49 -6.84 8.59
N ALA A 11 34.49 -8.15 8.31
CA ALA A 11 33.43 -8.79 7.53
C ALA A 11 32.05 -8.75 8.23
N SER A 12 32.03 -8.83 9.56
CA SER A 12 30.81 -8.75 10.37
C SER A 12 30.23 -7.33 10.43
N ALA A 13 31.08 -6.30 10.43
CA ALA A 13 30.67 -4.90 10.35
C ALA A 13 30.20 -4.49 8.92
N LEU A 14 30.77 -5.08 7.87
CA LEU A 14 30.34 -4.87 6.49
C LEU A 14 28.96 -5.49 6.19
N LEU A 15 28.62 -6.60 6.85
CA LEU A 15 27.31 -7.26 6.75
C LEU A 15 26.17 -6.48 7.42
N LEU A 16 26.47 -5.53 8.32
CA LEU A 16 25.47 -4.68 8.97
C LEU A 16 25.10 -3.44 8.12
N LEU A 17 25.91 -3.11 7.10
CA LEU A 17 25.68 -1.97 6.20
C LEU A 17 24.87 -2.34 4.94
N THR A 18 24.74 -3.62 4.61
CA THR A 18 23.95 -4.08 3.44
C THR A 18 22.46 -4.31 3.75
N GLY A 19 22.03 -4.12 5.00
CA GLY A 19 20.66 -4.40 5.46
C GLY A 19 19.72 -3.19 5.48
N CYS A 20 19.65 -2.39 4.41
CA CYS A 20 18.92 -1.11 4.43
C CYS A 20 17.97 -0.90 3.24
N ALA A 21 16.85 -1.63 3.22
CA ALA A 21 15.57 -1.09 2.72
C ALA A 21 14.41 -1.99 3.20
N SER A 22 13.55 -1.48 4.11
CA SER A 22 12.22 -2.08 4.36
C SER A 22 11.17 -1.55 3.37
N LEU A 23 11.60 -0.80 2.35
CA LEU A 23 10.84 -0.41 1.18
C LEU A 23 11.48 -1.10 -0.02
N ARG A 24 10.66 -1.71 -0.89
CA ARG A 24 11.13 -2.33 -2.13
C ARG A 24 11.66 -1.23 -3.05
N THR A 25 12.95 -0.92 -2.97
CA THR A 25 13.61 0.08 -3.82
C THR A 25 13.94 -0.46 -5.21
N ASP A 26 13.81 -1.78 -5.43
CA ASP A 26 13.97 -2.37 -6.76
C ASP A 26 12.61 -2.66 -7.40
N LYS A 27 12.24 -1.82 -8.37
CA LYS A 27 11.03 -1.95 -9.20
C LYS A 27 11.34 -2.50 -10.60
N ALA A 28 12.51 -3.11 -10.82
CA ALA A 28 12.95 -3.55 -12.15
C ALA A 28 12.01 -4.56 -12.83
N GLN A 29 11.33 -5.43 -12.06
CA GLN A 29 10.32 -6.34 -12.60
C GLN A 29 9.13 -5.62 -13.25
N TYR A 30 8.87 -4.36 -12.90
CA TYR A 30 7.81 -3.54 -13.52
C TYR A 30 8.32 -2.73 -14.72
N ALA A 31 9.61 -2.79 -15.05
CA ALA A 31 10.15 -2.06 -16.19
C ALA A 31 9.45 -2.47 -17.50
N GLY A 32 8.83 -1.51 -18.18
CA GLY A 32 8.07 -1.74 -19.41
C GLY A 32 6.66 -2.30 -19.21
N MET A 33 6.20 -2.50 -17.97
CA MET A 33 4.87 -3.04 -17.68
C MET A 33 3.75 -2.13 -18.19
N ASP A 34 3.87 -0.81 -17.99
CA ASP A 34 2.89 0.16 -18.48
C ASP A 34 2.62 0.03 -19.99
N ARG A 35 3.64 -0.32 -20.79
CA ARG A 35 3.51 -0.53 -22.23
C ARG A 35 2.69 -1.79 -22.54
N LEU A 36 2.98 -2.89 -21.84
CA LEU A 36 2.24 -4.15 -22.00
C LEU A 36 0.77 -3.97 -21.65
N LEU A 37 0.48 -3.31 -20.51
CA LEU A 37 -0.89 -3.03 -20.08
C LEU A 37 -1.64 -2.12 -21.06
N ALA A 38 -0.99 -1.07 -21.58
CA ALA A 38 -1.60 -0.18 -22.57
C ALA A 38 -1.92 -0.88 -23.90
N GLN A 39 -1.21 -1.97 -24.23
CA GLN A 39 -1.42 -2.78 -25.42
C GLN A 39 -2.32 -4.00 -25.17
N ALA A 40 -2.84 -4.16 -23.94
CA ALA A 40 -3.57 -5.34 -23.49
C ALA A 40 -2.79 -6.66 -23.67
N ASP A 41 -1.46 -6.61 -23.66
CA ASP A 41 -0.59 -7.79 -23.72
C ASP A 41 -0.41 -8.39 -22.31
N TYR A 42 -1.52 -8.85 -21.75
CA TYR A 42 -1.57 -9.50 -20.44
C TYR A 42 -0.80 -10.82 -20.40
N PRO A 43 -0.81 -11.68 -21.45
CA PRO A 43 0.01 -12.89 -21.46
C PRO A 43 1.51 -12.61 -21.26
N ALA A 44 2.08 -11.63 -21.96
CA ALA A 44 3.49 -11.28 -21.76
C ALA A 44 3.75 -10.68 -20.37
N ALA A 45 2.80 -9.88 -19.85
CA ALA A 45 2.90 -9.33 -18.50
C ALA A 45 2.90 -10.44 -17.42
N ILE A 46 2.05 -11.45 -17.57
CA ILE A 46 1.99 -12.62 -16.68
C ILE A 46 3.32 -13.36 -16.68
N VAL A 47 3.85 -13.72 -17.86
CA VAL A 47 5.14 -14.41 -17.99
C VAL A 47 6.26 -13.62 -17.31
N LYS A 48 6.28 -12.29 -17.50
CA LYS A 48 7.29 -11.41 -16.89
C LYS A 48 7.24 -11.44 -15.36
N ILE A 49 6.05 -11.34 -14.76
CA ILE A 49 5.90 -11.36 -13.29
C ILE A 49 6.16 -12.76 -12.72
N GLU A 50 5.71 -13.83 -13.38
CA GLU A 50 5.96 -15.21 -12.97
C GLU A 50 7.47 -15.53 -12.99
N ALA A 51 8.21 -15.09 -14.02
CA ALA A 51 9.66 -15.25 -14.10
C ALA A 51 10.42 -14.50 -13.00
N ALA A 52 9.86 -13.38 -12.52
CA ALA A 52 10.43 -12.58 -11.44
C ALA A 52 10.05 -13.08 -10.04
N LYS A 53 9.21 -14.12 -9.91
CA LYS A 53 8.67 -14.58 -8.63
C LYS A 53 9.73 -14.81 -7.56
N GLU A 54 10.74 -15.64 -7.86
CA GLU A 54 11.73 -16.04 -6.85
C GLU A 54 12.84 -14.98 -6.65
N SER A 55 13.11 -14.16 -7.66
CA SER A 55 14.16 -13.13 -7.61
C SER A 55 13.67 -11.80 -7.05
N ALA A 56 12.43 -11.40 -7.36
CA ALA A 56 11.87 -10.10 -7.04
C ALA A 56 10.79 -10.13 -5.96
N TYR A 57 10.24 -11.30 -5.60
CA TYR A 57 9.21 -11.47 -4.57
C TYR A 57 9.65 -12.48 -3.51
N THR A 58 10.47 -11.99 -2.58
CA THR A 58 10.88 -12.80 -1.43
C THR A 58 9.66 -13.25 -0.61
N TYR A 59 9.82 -14.21 0.31
CA TYR A 59 8.70 -14.74 1.11
C TYR A 59 7.86 -13.63 1.78
N LYS A 60 8.50 -12.54 2.23
CA LYS A 60 7.83 -11.37 2.84
C LYS A 60 6.97 -10.57 1.85
N ASP A 61 7.24 -10.66 0.55
CA ASP A 61 6.57 -9.88 -0.50
C ASP A 61 5.56 -10.72 -1.29
N ARG A 62 5.29 -11.96 -0.85
CA ARG A 62 4.45 -12.91 -1.59
C ARG A 62 3.01 -12.41 -1.81
N VAL A 63 2.49 -11.58 -0.91
CA VAL A 63 1.18 -10.93 -1.08
C VAL A 63 1.15 -10.05 -2.34
N VAL A 64 2.19 -9.24 -2.58
CA VAL A 64 2.29 -8.37 -3.76
C VAL A 64 2.30 -9.21 -5.04
N TYR A 65 3.03 -10.32 -5.05
CA TYR A 65 3.03 -11.26 -6.18
C TYR A 65 1.62 -11.78 -6.49
N TYR A 66 0.87 -12.19 -5.47
CA TYR A 66 -0.48 -12.71 -5.64
C TYR A 66 -1.47 -11.64 -6.11
N LEU A 67 -1.32 -10.39 -5.64
CA LEU A 67 -2.10 -9.26 -6.14
C LEU A 67 -1.79 -8.99 -7.62
N ASP A 68 -0.50 -8.86 -7.99
CA ASP A 68 -0.07 -8.59 -9.36
C ASP A 68 -0.58 -9.65 -10.34
N ILE A 69 -0.33 -10.93 -10.05
CA ILE A 69 -0.76 -12.04 -10.92
C ILE A 69 -2.28 -12.18 -10.92
N GLY A 70 -2.94 -12.02 -9.78
CA GLY A 70 -4.40 -12.06 -9.70
C GLY A 70 -5.07 -11.00 -10.57
N MET A 71 -4.56 -9.77 -10.54
CA MET A 71 -5.04 -8.69 -11.38
C MET A 71 -4.74 -8.91 -12.86
N LEU A 72 -3.54 -9.39 -13.21
CA LEU A 72 -3.21 -9.70 -14.60
C LEU A 72 -4.12 -10.79 -15.18
N HIS A 73 -4.44 -11.84 -14.40
CA HIS A 73 -5.40 -12.86 -14.83
C HIS A 73 -6.83 -12.34 -14.95
N HIS A 74 -7.26 -11.39 -14.11
CA HIS A 74 -8.56 -10.73 -14.26
C HIS A 74 -8.66 -10.08 -15.65
N TRP A 75 -7.65 -9.28 -16.02
CA TRP A 75 -7.62 -8.59 -17.30
C TRP A 75 -7.40 -9.51 -18.49
N ASN A 76 -6.71 -10.65 -18.29
CA ASN A 76 -6.55 -11.69 -19.31
C ASN A 76 -7.82 -12.54 -19.52
N GLY A 77 -8.85 -12.39 -18.68
CA GLY A 77 -10.07 -13.20 -18.73
C GLY A 77 -9.98 -14.56 -18.03
N ASP A 78 -8.87 -14.85 -17.36
CA ASP A 78 -8.66 -16.09 -16.59
C ASP A 78 -9.24 -15.96 -15.18
N TYR A 79 -10.56 -15.80 -15.09
CA TYR A 79 -11.24 -15.41 -13.85
C TYR A 79 -11.06 -16.41 -12.69
N GLU A 80 -11.01 -17.72 -12.95
CA GLU A 80 -10.71 -18.73 -11.93
C GLU A 80 -9.30 -18.57 -11.36
N LYS A 81 -8.29 -18.41 -12.23
CA LYS A 81 -6.89 -18.24 -11.79
C LYS A 81 -6.71 -16.91 -11.06
N SER A 82 -7.41 -15.87 -11.52
CA SER A 82 -7.49 -14.58 -10.82
C SER A 82 -8.03 -14.76 -9.40
N ASN A 83 -9.18 -15.43 -9.24
CA ASN A 83 -9.77 -15.70 -7.92
C ASN A 83 -8.85 -16.52 -7.01
N GLU A 84 -8.17 -17.54 -7.53
CA GLU A 84 -7.21 -18.35 -6.75
C GLU A 84 -6.08 -17.49 -6.19
N MET A 85 -5.52 -16.59 -7.01
CA MET A 85 -4.41 -15.73 -6.59
C MET A 85 -4.88 -14.62 -5.65
N LEU A 86 -6.01 -13.97 -5.94
CA LEU A 86 -6.59 -12.96 -5.06
C LEU A 86 -7.00 -13.54 -3.69
N GLU A 87 -7.44 -14.80 -3.62
CA GLU A 87 -7.69 -15.49 -2.34
C GLU A 87 -6.39 -15.79 -1.57
N LYS A 88 -5.28 -16.08 -2.26
CA LYS A 88 -3.96 -16.21 -1.59
C LYS A 88 -3.46 -14.85 -1.08
N ALA A 89 -3.68 -13.78 -1.83
CA ALA A 89 -3.40 -12.42 -1.38
C ALA A 89 -4.22 -12.05 -0.14
N GLU A 90 -5.54 -12.25 -0.18
CA GLU A 90 -6.46 -11.93 0.93
C GLU A 90 -6.06 -12.64 2.23
N ARG A 91 -5.81 -13.95 2.17
CA ARG A 91 -5.33 -14.71 3.35
C ARG A 91 -3.97 -14.23 3.84
N GLY A 92 -3.06 -13.93 2.92
CA GLY A 92 -1.74 -13.41 3.27
C GLY A 92 -1.82 -12.05 3.97
N ILE A 93 -2.72 -11.16 3.51
CA ILE A 93 -3.00 -9.86 4.14
C ILE A 93 -3.49 -10.07 5.58
N GLU A 94 -4.51 -10.91 5.77
CA GLU A 94 -5.07 -11.21 7.09
C GLU A 94 -4.03 -11.79 8.06
N ASP A 95 -3.27 -12.78 7.60
CA ASP A 95 -2.21 -13.43 8.39
C ASP A 95 -1.10 -12.44 8.78
N ASN A 96 -0.63 -11.65 7.82
CA ASN A 96 0.47 -10.71 8.04
C ASN A 96 0.03 -9.56 8.95
N PHE A 97 -1.19 -9.06 8.77
CA PHE A 97 -1.76 -8.06 9.66
C PHE A 97 -1.91 -8.64 11.08
N THR A 98 -2.50 -9.83 11.24
CA THR A 98 -2.68 -10.48 12.54
C THR A 98 -1.35 -10.66 13.27
N LYS A 99 -0.33 -11.21 12.59
CA LYS A 99 1.02 -11.36 13.14
C LYS A 99 1.64 -10.02 13.55
N SER A 100 1.43 -8.98 12.74
CA SER A 100 1.94 -7.63 13.03
C SER A 100 1.32 -7.06 14.31
N VAL A 101 0.03 -7.31 14.55
CA VAL A 101 -0.72 -6.80 15.71
C VAL A 101 -0.51 -7.64 16.97
N THR A 102 -0.25 -8.95 16.86
CA THR A 102 -0.04 -9.83 18.02
C THR A 102 1.30 -9.65 18.72
N ARG A 103 2.29 -9.04 18.06
CA ARG A 103 3.61 -8.76 18.62
C ARG A 103 3.57 -7.66 19.69
N SER A 104 4.56 -7.62 20.58
CA SER A 104 4.69 -6.51 21.55
C SER A 104 4.99 -5.20 20.83
N ALA A 105 4.55 -4.07 21.38
CA ALA A 105 4.76 -2.76 20.77
C ALA A 105 6.27 -2.42 20.58
N SER A 106 7.13 -2.77 21.54
CA SER A 106 8.58 -2.60 21.43
C SER A 106 9.17 -3.42 20.27
N SER A 107 8.73 -4.69 20.12
CA SER A 107 9.17 -5.53 19.00
C SER A 107 8.68 -5.05 17.64
N MET A 108 7.52 -4.39 17.56
CA MET A 108 7.04 -3.77 16.32
C MET A 108 7.93 -2.61 15.86
N ILE A 109 8.54 -1.87 16.78
CA ILE A 109 9.44 -0.76 16.43
C ILE A 109 10.78 -1.32 15.93
N MET A 110 11.29 -2.34 16.61
CA MET A 110 12.63 -2.87 16.39
C MET A 110 12.74 -3.88 15.24
N ASN A 111 11.66 -4.59 14.85
CA ASN A 111 11.77 -5.80 14.01
C ASN A 111 10.84 -5.86 12.76
N ASP A 112 10.70 -4.77 12.00
CA ASP A 112 9.96 -4.82 10.71
C ASP A 112 10.76 -5.44 9.56
N ASN A 113 12.09 -5.62 9.69
CA ASN A 113 12.89 -6.29 8.64
C ASN A 113 12.47 -7.76 8.40
N VAL A 114 11.69 -8.32 9.33
CA VAL A 114 11.13 -9.68 9.27
C VAL A 114 9.63 -9.65 8.95
N LEU A 115 8.98 -8.49 8.90
CA LEU A 115 7.55 -8.42 8.62
C LEU A 115 7.28 -8.61 7.13
N ALA A 116 6.38 -9.55 6.86
CA ALA A 116 5.77 -9.70 5.55
C ALA A 116 4.82 -8.54 5.27
N TYR A 117 4.70 -8.17 4.00
CA TYR A 117 3.82 -7.12 3.52
C TYR A 117 2.38 -7.43 3.92
N ALA A 118 1.79 -6.55 4.74
CA ALA A 118 0.45 -6.74 5.28
C ALA A 118 -0.68 -6.28 4.35
N GLY A 119 -0.36 -5.82 3.13
CA GLY A 119 -1.32 -5.19 2.23
C GLY A 119 -1.66 -3.75 2.64
N GLU A 120 -2.01 -2.92 1.65
CA GLU A 120 -2.71 -1.67 1.92
C GLU A 120 -4.21 -1.93 2.08
N ASP A 121 -4.91 -1.12 2.88
CA ASP A 121 -6.35 -1.37 3.11
C ASP A 121 -7.17 -1.28 1.82
N TYR A 122 -6.82 -0.38 0.89
CA TYR A 122 -7.50 -0.32 -0.40
C TYR A 122 -7.28 -1.57 -1.24
N GLU A 123 -6.10 -2.19 -1.19
CA GLU A 123 -5.83 -3.46 -1.89
C GLU A 123 -6.71 -4.57 -1.33
N ASP A 124 -6.82 -4.64 0.00
CA ASP A 124 -7.65 -5.63 0.70
C ASP A 124 -9.16 -5.44 0.41
N ILE A 125 -9.61 -4.19 0.24
CA ILE A 125 -11.00 -3.88 -0.12
C ILE A 125 -11.26 -4.21 -1.59
N TYR A 126 -10.41 -3.70 -2.50
CA TYR A 126 -10.65 -3.80 -3.94
C TYR A 126 -10.35 -5.18 -4.52
N LEU A 127 -9.53 -6.01 -3.87
CA LEU A 127 -9.40 -7.40 -4.31
C LEU A 127 -10.77 -8.12 -4.30
N ASN A 128 -11.67 -7.82 -3.35
CA ASN A 128 -13.00 -8.42 -3.34
C ASN A 128 -13.91 -7.82 -4.42
N VAL A 129 -13.68 -6.57 -4.85
CA VAL A 129 -14.36 -6.02 -6.05
C VAL A 129 -14.01 -6.83 -7.27
N PHE A 130 -12.72 -7.10 -7.50
CA PHE A 130 -12.28 -7.87 -8.66
C PHE A 130 -12.70 -9.34 -8.57
N LYS A 131 -12.67 -9.96 -7.37
CA LYS A 131 -13.26 -11.29 -7.17
C LYS A 131 -14.76 -11.32 -7.47
N ALA A 132 -15.52 -10.32 -7.05
CA ALA A 132 -16.94 -10.22 -7.37
C ALA A 132 -17.19 -10.11 -8.88
N LEU A 133 -16.40 -9.28 -9.59
CA LEU A 133 -16.46 -9.15 -11.05
C LEU A 133 -16.09 -10.46 -11.76
N ASN A 134 -15.07 -11.17 -11.28
CA ASN A 134 -14.69 -12.48 -11.78
C ASN A 134 -15.84 -13.47 -11.64
N TYR A 135 -16.45 -13.57 -10.46
CA TYR A 135 -17.57 -14.48 -10.22
C TYR A 135 -18.79 -14.12 -11.08
N LEU A 136 -19.10 -12.83 -11.27
CA LEU A 136 -20.12 -12.38 -12.20
C LEU A 136 -19.84 -12.83 -13.63
N ALA A 137 -18.60 -12.70 -14.10
CA ALA A 137 -18.20 -13.14 -15.44
C ALA A 137 -18.29 -14.67 -15.62
N LEU A 138 -18.15 -15.43 -14.53
CA LEU A 138 -18.33 -16.87 -14.48
C LEU A 138 -19.79 -17.32 -14.27
N GLY A 139 -20.74 -16.38 -14.19
CA GLY A 139 -22.16 -16.69 -13.92
C GLY A 139 -22.45 -17.15 -12.49
N ARG A 140 -21.52 -16.90 -11.55
CA ARG A 140 -21.55 -17.34 -10.15
C ARG A 140 -22.00 -16.20 -9.23
N ASN A 141 -23.29 -15.88 -9.29
CA ASN A 141 -23.85 -14.70 -8.63
C ASN A 141 -23.82 -14.78 -7.09
N ASP A 142 -23.98 -15.97 -6.52
CA ASP A 142 -23.98 -16.16 -5.06
C ASP A 142 -22.58 -15.87 -4.47
N GLU A 143 -21.54 -16.37 -5.14
CA GLU A 143 -20.15 -16.09 -4.78
C GLU A 143 -19.83 -14.60 -4.96
N ALA A 144 -20.32 -13.96 -6.03
CA ALA A 144 -20.18 -12.51 -6.19
C ALA A 144 -20.84 -11.73 -5.03
N PHE A 145 -22.01 -12.16 -4.55
CA PHE A 145 -22.67 -11.57 -3.38
C PHE A 145 -21.83 -11.72 -2.10
N VAL A 146 -21.17 -12.87 -1.91
CA VAL A 146 -20.27 -13.08 -0.77
C VAL A 146 -19.13 -12.06 -0.79
N GLU A 147 -18.51 -11.85 -1.94
CA GLU A 147 -17.42 -10.87 -2.10
C GLU A 147 -17.91 -9.44 -1.86
N VAL A 148 -19.10 -9.07 -2.35
CA VAL A 148 -19.72 -7.77 -2.05
C VAL A 148 -19.95 -7.57 -0.55
N ARG A 149 -20.37 -8.61 0.18
CA ARG A 149 -20.50 -8.56 1.64
C ARG A 149 -19.15 -8.41 2.32
N ARG A 150 -18.09 -9.05 1.83
CA ARG A 150 -16.72 -8.90 2.35
C ARG A 150 -16.23 -7.45 2.23
N ILE A 151 -16.45 -6.78 1.08
CA ILE A 151 -16.14 -5.35 0.91
C ILE A 151 -16.78 -4.51 2.02
N ASN A 152 -18.09 -4.69 2.21
CA ASN A 152 -18.85 -3.94 3.20
C ASN A 152 -18.35 -4.18 4.63
N ASN A 153 -18.03 -5.43 4.97
CA ASN A 153 -17.51 -5.78 6.27
C ASN A 153 -16.13 -5.18 6.51
N LYS A 154 -15.24 -5.19 5.52
CA LYS A 154 -13.90 -4.59 5.60
C LYS A 154 -13.97 -3.08 5.84
N LEU A 155 -14.86 -2.37 5.14
CA LEU A 155 -15.09 -0.94 5.34
C LEU A 155 -15.58 -0.62 6.77
N VAL A 156 -16.53 -1.41 7.29
CA VAL A 156 -17.01 -1.24 8.67
C VAL A 156 -15.91 -1.50 9.70
N GLN A 157 -15.02 -2.46 9.43
CA GLN A 157 -13.95 -2.83 10.36
C GLN A 157 -12.75 -1.89 10.31
N LEU A 158 -12.60 -1.09 9.25
CA LEU A 158 -11.40 -0.29 8.97
C LEU A 158 -11.02 0.66 10.12
N GLU A 159 -11.98 1.40 10.68
CA GLU A 159 -11.70 2.29 11.82
C GLU A 159 -11.30 1.50 13.07
N SER A 160 -12.10 0.48 13.42
CA SER A 160 -11.85 -0.38 14.58
C SER A 160 -10.51 -1.13 14.52
N LYS A 161 -10.03 -1.41 13.30
CA LYS A 161 -8.74 -2.05 13.04
C LYS A 161 -7.60 -1.19 13.59
N TYR A 162 -7.63 0.11 13.34
CA TYR A 162 -6.57 1.04 13.76
C TYR A 162 -6.70 1.48 15.21
N ASP A 163 -7.92 1.56 15.76
CA ASP A 163 -8.12 1.77 17.20
C ASP A 163 -7.45 0.68 18.04
N LYS A 164 -7.57 -0.60 17.62
CA LYS A 164 -6.91 -1.72 18.30
C LYS A 164 -5.39 -1.60 18.25
N VAL A 165 -4.83 -1.18 17.12
CA VAL A 165 -3.39 -0.96 16.97
C VAL A 165 -2.92 0.16 17.90
N ALA A 166 -3.67 1.26 17.95
CA ALA A 166 -3.36 2.40 18.80
C ALA A 166 -3.39 2.03 20.28
N GLN A 167 -4.43 1.32 20.74
CA GLN A 167 -4.52 0.84 22.12
C GLN A 167 -3.34 -0.04 22.52
N LYS A 168 -2.88 -0.93 21.63
CA LYS A 168 -1.70 -1.77 21.91
C LYS A 168 -0.42 -0.94 22.02
N MET A 169 -0.25 0.09 21.20
CA MET A 169 0.91 0.98 21.29
C MET A 169 0.89 1.85 22.53
N SER A 170 -0.26 2.42 22.91
CA SER A 170 -0.36 3.28 24.10
C SER A 170 -0.13 2.50 25.41
N ARG A 171 -0.28 1.17 25.41
CA ARG A 171 0.00 0.30 26.56
C ARG A 171 1.46 -0.14 26.67
N ALA A 172 2.32 0.24 25.73
CA ALA A 172 3.73 -0.08 25.78
C ALA A 172 4.41 0.68 26.92
N GLU A 173 5.28 0.02 27.70
CA GLU A 173 6.03 0.67 28.81
C GLU A 173 6.88 1.86 28.34
N GLU A 174 7.29 1.86 27.08
CA GLU A 174 8.11 2.90 26.44
C GLU A 174 7.28 4.06 25.84
N ALA A 175 5.95 3.99 25.88
CA ALA A 175 5.08 5.01 25.30
C ALA A 175 5.11 6.29 26.15
N ARG A 176 5.86 7.29 25.68
CA ARG A 176 5.89 8.63 26.28
C ARG A 176 4.63 9.46 25.97
N GLU A 177 3.93 9.13 24.88
CA GLU A 177 2.71 9.81 24.45
C GLU A 177 1.68 8.82 23.88
N THR A 178 0.41 9.20 23.96
CA THR A 178 -0.69 8.43 23.36
C THR A 178 -0.70 8.59 21.84
N PHE A 179 -0.33 7.52 21.12
CA PHE A 179 -0.50 7.44 19.68
C PHE A 179 -1.98 7.54 19.27
N LYS A 180 -2.27 8.43 18.30
CA LYS A 180 -3.60 8.55 17.69
C LYS A 180 -3.49 8.24 16.19
N PRO A 181 -4.23 7.24 15.68
CA PRO A 181 -4.27 6.96 14.25
C PRO A 181 -4.98 8.08 13.50
N GLY A 182 -4.79 8.13 12.17
CA GLY A 182 -5.68 8.93 11.33
C GLY A 182 -7.12 8.41 11.43
N LYS A 183 -8.10 9.25 11.11
CA LYS A 183 -9.50 8.81 11.01
C LYS A 183 -9.77 8.34 9.58
N SER A 184 -10.56 7.29 9.43
CA SER A 184 -11.03 6.87 8.11
C SER A 184 -12.23 7.70 7.69
N HIS A 185 -12.14 8.38 6.55
CA HIS A 185 -13.34 8.89 5.89
C HIS A 185 -13.89 7.89 4.87
N PHE A 186 -13.18 6.81 4.53
CA PHE A 186 -13.70 5.81 3.60
C PHE A 186 -14.72 4.87 4.28
N GLN A 187 -16.00 5.23 4.17
CA GLN A 187 -17.09 4.49 4.83
C GLN A 187 -17.88 3.62 3.85
N GLU A 188 -18.01 4.06 2.60
CA GLU A 188 -18.82 3.38 1.59
C GLU A 188 -18.07 3.34 0.25
N SER A 189 -17.90 2.14 -0.30
CA SER A 189 -17.50 1.97 -1.70
C SER A 189 -18.76 2.05 -2.57
N ALA A 190 -18.92 3.14 -3.29
CA ALA A 190 -19.95 3.31 -4.31
C ALA A 190 -19.89 2.19 -5.37
N LEU A 191 -18.69 1.74 -5.74
CA LEU A 191 -18.51 0.59 -6.64
C LEU A 191 -19.01 -0.71 -6.02
N GLY A 192 -18.60 -1.03 -4.78
CA GLY A 192 -19.08 -2.21 -4.06
C GLY A 192 -20.61 -2.21 -3.88
N ARG A 193 -21.18 -1.06 -3.53
CA ARG A 193 -22.64 -0.87 -3.41
C ARG A 193 -23.35 -1.01 -4.75
N TYR A 194 -22.76 -0.51 -5.83
CA TYR A 194 -23.35 -0.66 -7.16
C TYR A 194 -23.37 -2.12 -7.63
N LEU A 195 -22.32 -2.89 -7.35
CA LEU A 195 -22.30 -4.34 -7.60
C LEU A 195 -23.40 -5.06 -6.80
N GLY A 196 -23.53 -4.75 -5.51
CA GLY A 196 -24.60 -5.27 -4.66
C GLY A 196 -25.99 -4.93 -5.20
N MET A 197 -26.21 -3.67 -5.54
CA MET A 197 -27.46 -3.18 -6.14
C MET A 197 -27.80 -3.94 -7.42
N MET A 198 -26.84 -4.21 -8.31
CA MET A 198 -27.09 -4.96 -9.53
C MET A 198 -27.51 -6.41 -9.24
N LEU A 199 -26.83 -7.06 -8.30
CA LEU A 199 -27.13 -8.42 -7.86
C LEU A 199 -28.52 -8.52 -7.21
N TYR A 200 -28.85 -7.62 -6.27
CA TYR A 200 -30.18 -7.57 -5.65
C TYR A 200 -31.29 -7.31 -6.67
N ARG A 201 -31.01 -6.46 -7.67
CA ARG A 201 -31.95 -6.20 -8.75
C ARG A 201 -32.20 -7.42 -9.62
N ALA A 202 -31.18 -8.23 -9.89
CA ALA A 202 -31.32 -9.48 -10.63
C ALA A 202 -32.26 -10.45 -9.90
N ASP A 203 -32.23 -10.46 -8.57
CA ASP A 203 -33.11 -11.24 -7.69
C ASP A 203 -34.46 -10.59 -7.39
N HIS A 204 -34.79 -9.46 -8.02
CA HIS A 204 -36.00 -8.67 -7.74
C HIS A 204 -36.16 -8.22 -6.27
N LYS A 205 -35.05 -8.09 -5.53
CA LYS A 205 -35.00 -7.59 -4.14
C LYS A 205 -34.93 -6.06 -4.13
N TRP A 206 -36.07 -5.42 -4.43
CA TRP A 206 -36.13 -3.97 -4.65
C TRP A 206 -35.88 -3.11 -3.42
N ASP A 207 -36.13 -3.63 -2.22
CA ASP A 207 -35.80 -2.89 -0.99
C ASP A 207 -34.28 -2.82 -0.77
N ASP A 208 -33.57 -3.93 -1.00
CA ASP A 208 -32.11 -3.95 -0.96
C ASP A 208 -31.47 -3.06 -2.04
N VAL A 209 -32.08 -3.01 -3.24
CA VAL A 209 -31.68 -2.04 -4.29
C VAL A 209 -31.76 -0.60 -3.80
N ARG A 210 -32.86 -0.24 -3.12
CA ARG A 210 -33.02 1.09 -2.52
C ARG A 210 -31.95 1.36 -1.46
N ILE A 211 -31.68 0.38 -0.59
CA ILE A 211 -30.67 0.50 0.47
C ILE A 211 -29.27 0.75 -0.12
N ASP A 212 -28.86 0.00 -1.14
CA ASP A 212 -27.54 0.21 -1.74
C ASP A 212 -27.45 1.57 -2.44
N LEU A 213 -28.52 2.06 -3.08
CA LEU A 213 -28.56 3.42 -3.64
C LEU A 213 -28.45 4.51 -2.56
N GLU A 214 -29.13 4.35 -1.43
CA GLU A 214 -29.01 5.28 -0.28
C GLU A 214 -27.58 5.32 0.29
N LYS A 215 -26.90 4.17 0.30
CA LYS A 215 -25.51 4.09 0.76
C LYS A 215 -24.51 4.67 -0.23
N ILE A 216 -24.75 4.54 -1.54
CA ILE A 216 -24.01 5.29 -2.56
C ILE A 216 -24.15 6.79 -2.28
N ASP A 217 -25.37 7.27 -2.05
CA ASP A 217 -25.64 8.69 -1.76
C ASP A 217 -24.97 9.17 -0.47
N ARG A 218 -24.93 8.31 0.54
CA ARG A 218 -24.23 8.58 1.80
C ARG A 218 -22.73 8.80 1.57
N GLY A 219 -22.11 8.07 0.64
CA GLY A 219 -20.71 8.27 0.25
C GLY A 219 -20.43 9.74 -0.13
N TRP A 220 -21.23 10.32 -1.04
CA TRP A 220 -21.04 11.73 -1.42
C TRP A 220 -21.23 12.74 -0.27
N LYS A 221 -21.98 12.37 0.77
CA LYS A 221 -22.21 13.24 1.94
C LYS A 221 -21.10 13.13 2.98
N LEU A 222 -20.55 11.93 3.18
CA LEU A 222 -19.67 11.64 4.32
C LEU A 222 -18.19 11.53 3.96
N GLN A 223 -17.85 11.33 2.68
CA GLN A 223 -16.46 11.18 2.22
C GLN A 223 -16.13 12.13 1.07
N PRO A 224 -16.20 13.47 1.29
CA PRO A 224 -15.93 14.47 0.25
C PRO A 224 -14.49 14.41 -0.30
N ASP A 225 -13.54 13.94 0.50
CA ASP A 225 -12.13 13.77 0.10
C ASP A 225 -11.94 12.62 -0.91
N ILE A 226 -12.87 11.66 -0.94
CA ILE A 226 -12.87 10.55 -1.90
C ILE A 226 -13.78 10.88 -3.08
N CYS A 227 -14.99 11.34 -2.82
CA CYS A 227 -16.02 11.66 -3.80
C CYS A 227 -15.87 13.08 -4.34
N THR A 228 -14.69 13.40 -4.89
CA THR A 228 -14.30 14.74 -5.38
C THR A 228 -14.86 15.08 -6.77
N PHE A 229 -15.84 14.32 -7.26
CA PHE A 229 -16.39 14.43 -8.61
C PHE A 229 -17.93 14.36 -8.56
N PRO A 230 -18.64 14.83 -9.61
CA PRO A 230 -20.10 14.84 -9.61
C PRO A 230 -20.69 13.45 -9.34
N ARG A 231 -21.76 13.42 -8.55
CA ARG A 231 -22.50 12.18 -8.27
C ARG A 231 -23.10 11.62 -9.56
N PRO A 232 -22.94 10.32 -9.86
CA PRO A 232 -23.55 9.70 -11.03
C PRO A 232 -25.08 9.69 -10.92
N ASP A 233 -25.77 9.83 -12.05
CA ASP A 233 -27.21 9.68 -12.13
C ASP A 233 -27.60 8.20 -12.16
N LEU A 234 -28.07 7.73 -11.01
CA LEU A 234 -28.58 6.37 -10.83
C LEU A 234 -30.12 6.32 -10.80
N SER A 235 -30.82 7.38 -11.21
CA SER A 235 -32.29 7.44 -11.21
C SER A 235 -32.93 6.33 -12.05
N ARG A 236 -32.25 5.89 -13.11
CA ARG A 236 -32.70 4.78 -13.95
C ARG A 236 -32.57 3.43 -13.26
N SER A 237 -31.81 3.28 -12.18
CA SER A 237 -31.47 1.98 -11.59
C SER A 237 -32.65 1.22 -10.99
N THR A 238 -33.70 1.93 -10.55
CA THR A 238 -34.93 1.37 -9.98
C THR A 238 -36.01 1.06 -11.03
N LYS A 239 -35.84 1.51 -12.29
CA LYS A 239 -36.83 1.27 -13.36
C LYS A 239 -36.90 -0.22 -13.68
N ARG A 240 -38.08 -0.82 -13.53
CA ARG A 240 -38.34 -2.21 -13.93
C ARG A 240 -38.38 -2.30 -15.46
N VAL A 241 -37.73 -3.31 -16.01
CA VAL A 241 -37.72 -3.58 -17.47
C VAL A 241 -38.38 -4.93 -17.67
N ALA A 242 -39.36 -4.99 -18.57
CA ALA A 242 -40.07 -6.21 -18.95
C ALA A 242 -39.72 -6.61 -20.38
N ALA A 243 -39.88 -7.91 -20.66
CA ALA A 243 -39.75 -8.45 -22.02
C ALA A 243 -40.64 -7.66 -23.01
N PRO A 244 -40.19 -7.46 -24.26
CA PRO A 244 -38.98 -8.00 -24.88
C PRO A 244 -37.71 -7.16 -24.65
N ARG A 245 -37.73 -6.16 -23.75
CA ARG A 245 -36.57 -5.29 -23.49
C ARG A 245 -35.66 -5.88 -22.41
N ALA A 246 -34.36 -5.58 -22.51
CA ALA A 246 -33.37 -5.92 -21.50
C ALA A 246 -32.65 -4.65 -21.00
N ARG A 247 -32.00 -4.76 -19.84
CA ARG A 247 -31.14 -3.71 -19.31
C ARG A 247 -29.68 -4.12 -19.49
N LEU A 248 -28.91 -3.29 -20.17
CA LEU A 248 -27.46 -3.36 -20.22
C LEU A 248 -26.87 -2.47 -19.11
N ASN A 249 -25.95 -3.00 -18.32
CA ASN A 249 -25.12 -2.22 -17.40
C ASN A 249 -23.68 -2.36 -17.87
N VAL A 250 -22.98 -1.25 -18.04
CA VAL A 250 -21.59 -1.24 -18.51
C VAL A 250 -20.73 -0.61 -17.41
N ILE A 251 -19.65 -1.29 -17.06
CA ILE A 251 -18.63 -0.81 -16.13
C ILE A 251 -17.31 -0.80 -16.89
N ALA A 252 -16.55 0.27 -16.73
CA ALA A 252 -15.21 0.39 -17.26
C ALA A 252 -14.27 0.93 -16.18
N PHE A 253 -13.01 0.49 -16.24
CA PHE A 253 -11.93 1.02 -15.41
C PHE A 253 -10.94 1.76 -16.31
N SER A 254 -10.42 2.88 -15.82
CA SER A 254 -9.40 3.64 -16.51
C SER A 254 -8.42 4.26 -15.53
N GLY A 255 -7.21 4.53 -16.01
CA GLY A 255 -6.11 5.01 -15.18
C GLY A 255 -5.29 3.89 -14.54
N LEU A 256 -4.32 4.30 -13.73
CA LEU A 256 -3.42 3.40 -13.03
C LEU A 256 -3.58 3.62 -11.51
N ALA A 257 -3.30 2.59 -10.72
CA ALA A 257 -3.24 2.73 -9.28
C ALA A 257 -2.13 3.73 -8.89
N PRO A 258 -2.28 4.48 -7.79
CA PRO A 258 -1.23 5.39 -7.32
C PRO A 258 0.07 4.64 -7.01
N ASP A 259 1.20 5.30 -7.23
CA ASP A 259 2.52 4.75 -6.93
C ASP A 259 2.90 5.08 -5.49
N LYS A 260 3.33 4.07 -4.73
CA LYS A 260 3.90 4.28 -3.40
C LYS A 260 5.40 4.55 -3.55
N LYS A 261 5.81 5.77 -3.19
CA LYS A 261 7.19 6.26 -3.27
C LYS A 261 7.71 6.59 -1.89
N ALA A 262 9.02 6.72 -1.76
CA ALA A 262 9.65 7.16 -0.52
C ALA A 262 10.52 8.40 -0.73
N THR A 263 10.37 9.36 0.18
CA THR A 263 11.37 10.42 0.37
C THR A 263 12.39 9.93 1.37
N THR A 264 13.66 9.94 0.99
CA THR A 264 14.76 9.58 1.89
C THR A 264 15.39 10.83 2.46
N PHE A 265 15.60 10.85 3.76
CA PHE A 265 16.34 11.88 4.48
C PHE A 265 17.59 11.25 5.07
N TYR A 266 18.74 11.82 4.74
CA TYR A 266 20.01 11.56 5.40
C TYR A 266 20.22 12.68 6.41
N ILE A 267 20.38 12.30 7.66
CA ILE A 267 20.60 13.21 8.77
C ILE A 267 22.02 12.96 9.24
N HIS A 268 22.81 14.00 9.31
CA HIS A 268 24.13 13.98 9.90
C HIS A 268 24.22 15.07 10.96
N THR A 269 24.85 14.80 12.09
CA THR A 269 25.09 15.81 13.12
C THR A 269 26.56 16.16 13.20
N GLU A 270 26.80 17.46 13.24
CA GLU A 270 28.07 18.09 13.57
C GLU A 270 27.86 18.87 14.88
N GLU A 271 28.92 19.33 15.51
CA GLU A 271 28.79 20.10 16.74
C GLU A 271 27.88 21.34 16.53
N ASN A 272 26.78 21.41 17.29
CA ASN A 272 25.74 22.44 17.22
C ASN A 272 24.96 22.56 15.88
N VAL A 273 25.05 21.56 14.99
CA VAL A 273 24.43 21.61 13.66
C VAL A 273 23.85 20.26 13.24
N ILE A 274 22.66 20.27 12.67
CA ILE A 274 22.05 19.12 11.99
C ILE A 274 22.04 19.38 10.48
N ILE A 275 22.67 18.50 9.72
CA ILE A 275 22.67 18.49 8.26
C ILE A 275 21.62 17.50 7.78
N LEU A 276 20.66 17.98 6.98
CA LEU A 276 19.60 17.18 6.37
C LEU A 276 19.75 17.18 4.86
N ALA A 277 20.13 16.04 4.27
CA ALA A 277 20.08 15.84 2.83
C ALA A 277 18.82 15.06 2.45
N GLY A 278 18.00 15.62 1.56
CA GLY A 278 16.84 14.94 1.00
C GLY A 278 17.18 14.24 -0.31
N SER A 279 16.53 13.11 -0.58
CA SER A 279 16.43 12.52 -1.92
C SER A 279 15.01 12.05 -2.21
N SER A 280 14.63 12.09 -3.49
CA SER A 280 13.36 11.59 -4.00
C SER A 280 13.54 10.35 -4.87
N GLU A 281 12.53 9.48 -4.88
CA GLU A 281 12.51 8.24 -5.64
C GLU A 281 12.00 8.46 -7.08
N ASN A 282 12.71 7.90 -8.06
CA ASN A 282 12.23 7.85 -9.45
C ASN A 282 11.34 6.62 -9.71
N TYR A 283 10.78 6.51 -10.91
CA TYR A 283 9.83 5.43 -11.26
C TYR A 283 10.42 4.00 -11.22
N LEU A 284 11.76 3.85 -11.16
CA LEU A 284 12.45 2.56 -11.01
C LEU A 284 12.86 2.27 -9.56
N GLY A 285 12.54 3.17 -8.62
CA GLY A 285 12.93 3.03 -7.22
C GLY A 285 14.31 3.61 -6.86
N LYS A 286 15.01 4.24 -7.82
CA LYS A 286 16.33 4.86 -7.56
C LYS A 286 16.17 6.24 -6.92
N GLN A 287 17.07 6.57 -5.99
CA GLN A 287 17.08 7.82 -5.24
C GLN A 287 17.91 8.90 -5.93
N ASN A 288 17.37 10.11 -6.05
CA ASN A 288 18.05 11.29 -6.57
C ASN A 288 18.12 12.38 -5.49
N LEU A 289 19.30 12.94 -5.24
CA LEU A 289 19.47 14.06 -4.29
C LEU A 289 18.58 15.24 -4.68
N SER A 290 17.78 15.71 -3.74
CA SER A 290 16.76 16.74 -3.94
C SER A 290 17.03 18.05 -3.18
N GLY A 291 17.96 18.04 -2.23
CA GLY A 291 18.38 19.26 -1.52
C GLY A 291 19.19 18.98 -0.25
N LEU A 292 19.88 20.01 0.24
CA LEU A 292 20.65 20.00 1.48
C LEU A 292 20.19 21.17 2.36
N ASN A 293 19.81 20.90 3.60
CA ASN A 293 19.48 21.90 4.60
C ASN A 293 20.42 21.77 5.79
N VAL A 294 20.84 22.90 6.35
CA VAL A 294 21.68 22.98 7.54
C VAL A 294 20.87 23.69 8.62
N ILE A 295 20.58 22.99 9.71
CA ILE A 295 19.76 23.47 10.81
C ILE A 295 20.68 23.69 12.02
N PRO A 296 20.88 24.94 12.47
CA PRO A 296 21.55 25.20 13.74
C PRO A 296 20.75 24.56 14.88
N TRP A 297 21.39 23.74 15.70
CA TRP A 297 20.77 23.08 16.85
C TRP A 297 21.76 23.03 18.00
N GLN A 298 21.60 23.93 18.97
CA GLN A 298 22.49 23.97 20.14
C GLN A 298 22.42 22.65 20.92
N GLU A 299 23.57 22.21 21.45
CA GLU A 299 23.71 20.99 22.27
C GLU A 299 23.60 19.66 21.51
N VAL A 300 23.59 19.67 20.16
CA VAL A 300 23.76 18.42 19.39
C VAL A 300 25.24 18.08 19.24
N ASN A 301 25.60 16.85 19.59
CA ASN A 301 26.96 16.32 19.44
C ASN A 301 27.20 15.86 17.99
N GLU A 302 28.46 15.91 17.58
CA GLU A 302 28.91 15.31 16.32
C GLU A 302 28.72 13.79 16.30
N GLY A 303 28.60 13.22 15.09
CA GLY A 303 28.78 11.78 14.87
C GLY A 303 27.49 10.96 14.71
N TYR A 304 26.30 11.55 14.84
CA TYR A 304 25.08 10.83 14.53
C TYR A 304 24.81 10.84 13.03
N HIS A 305 24.52 9.65 12.48
CA HIS A 305 24.14 9.46 11.09
C HIS A 305 22.85 8.64 11.01
N PHE A 306 21.79 9.24 10.48
CA PHE A 306 20.49 8.57 10.33
C PHE A 306 20.07 8.56 8.86
N LYS A 307 19.47 7.46 8.43
CA LYS A 307 18.72 7.38 7.17
C LYS A 307 17.26 7.09 7.49
N ILE A 308 16.37 7.99 7.08
CA ILE A 308 14.92 7.85 7.26
C ILE A 308 14.27 7.78 5.89
N GLN A 309 13.37 6.83 5.66
CA GLN A 309 12.61 6.71 4.42
C GLN A 309 11.13 6.83 4.71
N LEU A 310 10.52 7.96 4.35
CA LEU A 310 9.12 8.24 4.64
C LEU A 310 8.27 8.00 3.38
N PRO A 311 7.34 7.03 3.40
CA PRO A 311 6.54 6.72 2.23
C PRO A 311 5.41 7.74 2.02
N TYR A 312 5.06 7.94 0.75
CA TYR A 312 3.91 8.72 0.32
C TYR A 312 3.27 8.08 -0.92
N MET A 313 1.99 8.38 -1.14
CA MET A 313 1.26 7.93 -2.34
C MET A 313 1.29 9.05 -3.38
N GLU A 314 1.65 8.72 -4.61
CA GLU A 314 1.66 9.62 -5.74
C GLU A 314 0.61 9.20 -6.77
N LYS A 315 -0.27 10.15 -7.12
CA LYS A 315 -1.29 9.95 -8.15
C LYS A 315 -0.68 9.71 -9.52
N ARG A 316 -1.32 8.85 -10.31
CA ARG A 316 -0.93 8.56 -11.70
C ARG A 316 -2.07 8.98 -12.63
N PRO A 317 -2.00 10.18 -13.23
CA PRO A 317 -3.07 10.70 -14.06
C PRO A 317 -3.48 9.73 -15.17
N SER A 318 -4.79 9.55 -15.35
CA SER A 318 -5.32 8.83 -16.50
C SER A 318 -5.13 9.65 -17.77
N LYS A 319 -4.84 8.96 -18.88
CA LYS A 319 -4.86 9.56 -20.23
C LYS A 319 -6.27 9.55 -20.85
N VAL A 320 -7.23 8.92 -20.17
CA VAL A 320 -8.63 8.81 -20.62
C VAL A 320 -9.43 9.94 -20.00
N GLU A 321 -9.94 10.85 -20.83
CA GLU A 321 -10.81 11.95 -20.41
C GLU A 321 -12.27 11.49 -20.24
N ARG A 322 -12.77 10.68 -21.19
CA ARG A 322 -14.15 10.21 -21.23
C ARG A 322 -14.24 8.80 -21.83
N ILE A 323 -15.26 8.05 -21.45
CA ILE A 323 -15.62 6.77 -22.05
C ILE A 323 -17.06 6.87 -22.53
N ASP A 324 -17.26 6.71 -23.83
CA ASP A 324 -18.57 6.70 -24.46
C ASP A 324 -18.92 5.28 -24.88
N VAL A 325 -20.15 4.85 -24.60
CA VAL A 325 -20.67 3.54 -24.99
C VAL A 325 -21.65 3.75 -26.13
N GLU A 326 -21.33 3.16 -27.27
CA GLU A 326 -22.18 3.15 -28.45
C GLU A 326 -22.91 1.82 -28.57
N VAL A 327 -24.24 1.86 -28.69
CA VAL A 327 -25.08 0.68 -28.89
C VAL A 327 -25.82 0.82 -30.22
N ASN A 328 -25.60 -0.16 -31.12
CA ASN A 328 -26.22 -0.26 -32.44
C ASN A 328 -26.07 1.00 -33.31
N GLU A 329 -24.95 1.71 -33.24
CA GLU A 329 -24.66 2.92 -34.05
C GLU A 329 -25.62 4.10 -33.86
N VAL A 330 -26.48 4.07 -32.83
CA VAL A 330 -27.52 5.08 -32.62
C VAL A 330 -27.48 5.68 -31.22
N ALA A 331 -27.27 4.87 -30.18
CA ALA A 331 -27.28 5.35 -28.80
C ALA A 331 -25.85 5.49 -28.27
N VAL A 332 -25.40 6.73 -28.09
CA VAL A 332 -24.15 7.06 -27.39
C VAL A 332 -24.49 7.54 -25.98
N GLU A 333 -24.03 6.81 -24.97
CA GLU A 333 -24.17 7.17 -23.56
C GLU A 333 -22.76 7.34 -22.96
N THR A 334 -22.51 8.49 -22.33
CA THR A 334 -21.25 8.75 -21.64
C THR A 334 -21.27 8.08 -20.26
N LEU A 335 -20.25 7.28 -19.97
CA LEU A 335 -20.10 6.68 -18.64
C LEU A 335 -19.75 7.76 -17.60
N GLN A 336 -20.48 7.74 -16.49
CA GLN A 336 -20.21 8.60 -15.35
C GLN A 336 -19.31 7.89 -14.35
N ARG A 337 -18.35 8.62 -13.79
CA ARG A 337 -17.44 8.08 -12.77
C ARG A 337 -18.23 7.67 -11.54
N LEU A 338 -18.06 6.43 -11.12
CA LEU A 338 -18.72 5.87 -9.93
C LEU A 338 -17.83 5.93 -8.69
N GLU A 339 -16.53 5.65 -8.83
CA GLU A 339 -15.57 5.63 -7.74
C GLU A 339 -14.18 6.08 -8.19
N SER A 340 -13.37 6.53 -7.25
CA SER A 340 -11.94 6.77 -7.45
C SER A 340 -11.14 5.84 -6.56
N LEU A 341 -10.66 4.72 -7.11
CA LEU A 341 -9.75 3.80 -6.42
C LEU A 341 -8.48 4.54 -5.96
N GLU A 342 -8.00 5.50 -6.75
CA GLU A 342 -6.85 6.34 -6.43
C GLU A 342 -7.09 7.24 -5.20
N ASN A 343 -8.27 7.88 -5.10
CA ASN A 343 -8.57 8.69 -3.91
C ASN A 343 -8.76 7.81 -2.67
N ALA A 344 -9.43 6.66 -2.81
CA ALA A 344 -9.58 5.70 -1.72
C ALA A 344 -8.24 5.16 -1.22
N ALA A 345 -7.30 4.89 -2.13
CA ALA A 345 -5.94 4.47 -1.78
C ALA A 345 -5.18 5.55 -0.99
N ILE A 346 -5.29 6.82 -1.38
CA ILE A 346 -4.64 7.93 -0.66
C ILE A 346 -5.28 8.14 0.72
N GLU A 347 -6.60 8.11 0.79
CA GLU A 347 -7.35 8.29 2.02
C GLU A 347 -7.02 7.18 3.02
N THR A 348 -7.09 5.92 2.59
CA THR A 348 -6.75 4.77 3.46
C THR A 348 -5.29 4.78 3.89
N PHE A 349 -4.36 5.16 3.01
CA PHE A 349 -2.95 5.33 3.37
C PHE A 349 -2.77 6.40 4.46
N SER A 350 -3.55 7.47 4.44
CA SER A 350 -3.47 8.55 5.43
C SER A 350 -3.76 8.08 6.86
N ILE A 351 -4.62 7.06 7.03
CA ILE A 351 -5.00 6.48 8.31
C ILE A 351 -3.78 5.87 9.03
N GLN A 352 -2.99 5.09 8.30
CA GLN A 352 -1.81 4.40 8.82
C GLN A 352 -0.51 5.20 8.73
N LYS A 353 -0.48 6.29 7.94
CA LYS A 353 0.71 7.12 7.75
C LYS A 353 1.35 7.58 9.08
N PRO A 354 0.62 8.08 10.09
CA PRO A 354 1.21 8.45 11.39
C PRO A 354 1.95 7.28 12.06
N LEU A 355 1.37 6.08 11.99
CA LEU A 355 1.96 4.86 12.57
C LEU A 355 3.24 4.48 11.84
N ILE A 356 3.20 4.49 10.51
CA ILE A 356 4.36 4.18 9.67
C ILE A 356 5.50 5.15 9.96
N TYR A 357 5.19 6.44 10.08
CA TYR A 357 6.18 7.49 10.30
C TYR A 357 6.80 7.34 11.70
N LEU A 358 5.98 7.15 12.72
CA LEU A 358 6.44 6.91 14.09
C LEU A 358 7.41 5.73 14.14
N LYS A 359 7.01 4.57 13.62
CA LYS A 359 7.87 3.36 13.58
C LYS A 359 9.19 3.62 12.85
N THR A 360 9.13 4.32 11.71
CA THR A 360 10.31 4.58 10.87
C THR A 360 11.29 5.51 11.58
N ILE A 361 10.80 6.62 12.14
CA ILE A 361 11.63 7.61 12.84
C ILE A 361 12.24 6.99 14.10
N THR A 362 11.42 6.36 14.95
CA THR A 362 11.92 5.75 16.20
C THR A 362 13.00 4.71 15.90
N ARG A 363 12.80 3.86 14.88
CA ARG A 363 13.82 2.87 14.49
C ARG A 363 15.11 3.53 14.01
N ALA A 364 15.00 4.55 13.17
CA ALA A 364 16.18 5.25 12.67
C ALA A 364 16.98 5.84 13.83
N VAL A 365 16.31 6.49 14.79
CA VAL A 365 16.94 7.04 16.00
C VAL A 365 17.59 5.94 16.84
N ILE A 366 16.87 4.87 17.18
CA ILE A 366 17.43 3.75 17.98
C ILE A 366 18.67 3.16 17.31
N LYS A 367 18.62 2.92 16.00
CA LYS A 367 19.76 2.37 15.25
C LYS A 367 20.94 3.32 15.22
N GLY A 368 20.72 4.61 14.99
CA GLY A 368 21.79 5.60 14.95
C GLY A 368 22.46 5.78 16.32
N LEU A 369 21.68 5.80 17.41
CA LEU A 369 22.23 5.84 18.77
C LEU A 369 23.05 4.59 19.10
N ALA A 370 22.56 3.40 18.73
CA ALA A 370 23.28 2.15 18.96
C ALA A 370 24.59 2.06 18.14
N ALA A 371 24.58 2.55 16.90
CA ALA A 371 25.77 2.60 16.05
C ALA A 371 26.84 3.53 16.63
N GLU A 372 26.44 4.70 17.14
CA GLU A 372 27.37 5.64 17.77
C GLU A 372 27.95 5.08 19.08
N GLN A 373 27.12 4.46 19.93
CA GLN A 373 27.61 3.79 21.14
C GLN A 373 28.64 2.70 20.80
N ALA A 374 28.36 1.88 19.79
CA ALA A 374 29.30 0.85 19.34
C ALA A 374 30.62 1.45 18.82
N LYS A 375 30.57 2.58 18.12
CA LYS A 375 31.76 3.31 17.64
C LYS A 375 32.61 3.83 18.81
N GLN A 376 31.96 4.37 19.85
CA GLN A 376 32.63 4.83 21.07
C GLN A 376 33.28 3.69 21.85
N ASP A 377 32.60 2.54 21.96
CA ASP A 377 33.14 1.36 22.64
C ASP A 377 34.31 0.72 21.86
N MET A 378 34.27 0.73 20.53
CA MET A 378 35.40 0.30 19.70
C MET A 378 36.60 1.24 19.81
N THR A 379 36.38 2.55 19.77
CA THR A 379 37.48 3.53 19.88
C THR A 379 38.14 3.53 21.27
N LYS A 380 37.40 3.23 22.34
CA LYS A 380 37.97 3.03 23.69
C LYS A 380 38.82 1.77 23.81
N ASN A 381 38.54 0.74 23.01
CA ASN A 381 39.19 -0.58 23.10
C ASN A 381 40.32 -0.80 22.07
N MET A 382 40.65 0.20 21.25
CA MET A 382 41.69 0.12 20.21
C MET A 382 42.97 0.86 20.63
N ASP A 383 44.12 0.21 20.51
CA ASP A 383 45.44 0.86 20.67
C ASP A 383 45.57 2.06 19.74
N GLY A 384 46.15 3.15 20.25
CA GLY A 384 46.05 4.52 19.69
C GLY A 384 46.45 4.71 18.22
N GLY A 385 47.16 3.77 17.60
CA GLY A 385 47.49 3.81 16.17
C GLY A 385 46.35 3.39 15.23
N MET A 386 45.43 2.53 15.68
CA MET A 386 44.32 2.02 14.86
C MET A 386 43.06 2.90 14.94
N ALA A 387 42.90 3.67 16.01
CA ALA A 387 41.78 4.60 16.19
C ALA A 387 41.75 5.72 15.13
N PHE A 388 42.93 6.09 14.58
CA PHE A 388 43.07 7.08 13.52
C PHE A 388 42.43 6.63 12.20
N PHE A 389 42.57 5.35 11.83
CA PHE A 389 42.03 4.83 10.57
C PHE A 389 40.50 4.66 10.60
N THR A 390 39.92 4.35 11.76
CA THR A 390 38.45 4.28 11.92
C THR A 390 37.76 5.64 11.87
N ARG A 391 38.46 6.74 12.17
CA ARG A 391 37.91 8.10 12.05
C ARG A 391 37.88 8.61 10.61
N LEU A 392 38.72 8.07 9.72
CA LEU A 392 38.84 8.47 8.32
C LEU A 392 37.96 7.68 7.35
N ALA A 393 37.45 6.52 7.79
CA ALA A 393 36.62 5.63 6.98
C ALA A 393 35.10 5.78 7.23
N ALA A 394 34.70 6.71 8.12
CA ALA A 394 33.32 6.99 8.49
C ALA A 394 32.67 8.02 7.56
#